data_AF-A0A426D7X3-F1
#
_entry.id   AF-A0A426D7X3-F1
#
_cell.length_a   1.000
_cell.length_b   1.000
_cell.length_c   1.000
_cell.angle_alpha   90.00
_cell.angle_beta   90.00
_cell.angle_gamma   90.00
#
_symmetry.space_group_name_H-M   'P 1'
#
loop_
_entity.id
_entity.type
_entity.pdbx_description
1 polymer ?
#
loop_
_entity_poly.entity_id
_entity_poly.type
_entity_poly.pdbx_seq_one_letter_code
_entity_poly.pdbx_strand_id
1 'polypeptide(L)'
;MLNVFDIVKLTKIDHKEVDSNQIVVTDGNGKPNAILTELLNDVVGNMRIFIDMNEVYSVDDLMRELGEHTPLPEDVLEEYEKVLREPIYNINFVPKRGQVEVVVGEG
;
A
#
# COMPACT_ATOMS: atom_id res chain seq x y z
N MET A 1 -3.86 -4.12 -15.21
CA MET A 1 -2.63 -4.53 -14.52
C MET A 1 -2.88 -4.33 -13.04
N LEU A 2 -2.45 -5.23 -12.17
CA LEU A 2 -2.60 -5.03 -10.73
C LEU A 2 -1.70 -3.87 -10.28
N ASN A 3 -2.11 -3.16 -9.25
CA ASN A 3 -1.34 -2.09 -8.62
C ASN A 3 -1.16 -2.34 -7.12
N VAL A 4 -0.45 -1.43 -6.46
CA VAL A 4 -0.19 -1.52 -5.01
C VAL A 4 -1.50 -1.55 -4.21
N PHE A 5 -2.50 -0.74 -4.56
CA PHE A 5 -3.82 -0.76 -3.92
C PHE A 5 -4.47 -2.15 -3.94
N ASP A 6 -4.46 -2.81 -5.11
CA ASP A 6 -5.04 -4.14 -5.27
C ASP A 6 -4.38 -5.14 -4.31
N ILE A 7 -3.06 -5.05 -4.16
CA ILE A 7 -2.31 -5.92 -3.25
C ILE A 7 -2.65 -5.64 -1.78
N VAL A 8 -2.68 -4.37 -1.37
CA VAL A 8 -3.06 -4.00 0.00
C VAL A 8 -4.47 -4.48 0.33
N LYS A 9 -5.41 -4.30 -0.61
CA LYS A 9 -6.83 -4.70 -0.47
C LYS A 9 -7.02 -6.21 -0.39
N LEU A 10 -6.29 -6.99 -1.19
CA LEU A 10 -6.49 -8.43 -1.31
C LEU A 10 -5.67 -9.24 -0.30
N THR A 11 -4.59 -8.68 0.23
CA THR A 11 -3.67 -9.41 1.10
C THR A 11 -4.16 -9.44 2.53
N LYS A 12 -4.23 -10.66 3.09
CA LYS A 12 -4.52 -10.89 4.50
C LYS A 12 -3.44 -11.78 5.12
N ILE A 13 -3.03 -11.44 6.35
CA ILE A 13 -2.11 -12.23 7.16
C ILE A 13 -2.87 -12.65 8.41
N ASP A 14 -2.93 -13.96 8.68
CA ASP A 14 -3.70 -14.52 9.80
C ASP A 14 -5.16 -14.04 9.85
N HIS A 15 -5.81 -13.98 8.68
CA HIS A 15 -7.18 -13.49 8.47
C HIS A 15 -7.41 -12.01 8.82
N LYS A 16 -6.34 -11.25 9.03
CA LYS A 16 -6.37 -9.81 9.29
C LYS A 16 -5.80 -9.03 8.11
N GLU A 17 -6.20 -7.78 7.98
CA GLU A 17 -5.60 -6.84 7.02
C GLU A 17 -4.12 -6.66 7.32
N VAL A 18 -3.34 -6.45 6.25
CA VAL A 18 -1.90 -6.20 6.36
C VAL A 18 -1.63 -4.98 7.21
N ASP A 19 -0.68 -5.10 8.14
CA ASP A 19 -0.18 -3.98 8.94
C ASP A 19 0.88 -3.18 8.17
N SER A 20 1.04 -1.90 8.48
CA SER A 20 2.07 -1.07 7.85
C SER A 20 3.48 -1.60 8.09
N ASN A 21 3.74 -2.34 9.19
CA ASN A 21 5.05 -2.96 9.40
C ASN A 21 5.25 -4.28 8.62
N GLN A 22 4.20 -4.81 7.99
CA GLN A 22 4.22 -6.08 7.25
C GLN A 22 4.38 -5.89 5.75
N ILE A 23 4.32 -4.67 5.22
CA ILE A 23 4.45 -4.40 3.79
C ILE A 23 5.74 -3.64 3.50
N VAL A 24 6.45 -4.04 2.44
CA VAL A 24 7.66 -3.35 1.97
C VAL A 24 7.68 -3.31 0.46
N VAL A 25 8.35 -2.32 -0.11
CA VAL A 25 8.49 -2.16 -1.57
C VAL A 25 9.90 -2.55 -1.98
N THR A 26 10.03 -3.35 -3.03
CA THR A 26 11.31 -3.83 -3.56
C THR A 26 11.35 -3.73 -5.08
N ASP A 27 12.56 -3.70 -5.66
CA ASP A 27 12.74 -3.92 -7.10
C ASP A 27 12.75 -5.41 -7.47
N GLY A 28 12.82 -5.72 -8.78
CA GLY A 28 12.85 -7.09 -9.28
C GLY A 28 14.04 -7.94 -8.78
N ASN A 29 15.09 -7.31 -8.24
CA ASN A 29 16.26 -7.97 -7.65
C ASN A 29 16.17 -8.10 -6.13
N GLY A 30 15.05 -7.69 -5.52
CA GLY A 30 14.82 -7.70 -4.07
C GLY A 30 15.52 -6.57 -3.33
N LYS A 31 15.99 -5.52 -4.03
CA LYS A 31 16.55 -4.33 -3.38
C LYS A 31 15.42 -3.51 -2.76
N PRO A 32 15.49 -3.15 -1.47
CA PRO A 32 14.46 -2.33 -0.84
C PRO A 32 14.38 -0.93 -1.44
N ASN A 33 13.15 -0.45 -1.66
CA ASN A 33 12.86 0.94 -1.95
C ASN A 33 12.34 1.61 -0.66
N ALA A 34 13.26 2.22 0.10
CA ALA A 34 12.93 2.80 1.40
C ALA A 34 11.88 3.92 1.31
N ILE A 35 11.95 4.77 0.28
CA ILE A 35 11.05 5.90 0.10
C ILE A 35 9.62 5.42 -0.17
N LEU A 36 9.45 4.52 -1.14
CA LEU A 36 8.13 3.96 -1.44
C LEU A 36 7.60 3.10 -0.29
N THR A 37 8.48 2.41 0.45
CA THR A 37 8.08 1.66 1.64
C THR A 37 7.56 2.59 2.73
N GLU A 38 8.26 3.68 3.03
CA GLU A 38 7.82 4.65 4.04
C GLU A 38 6.47 5.28 3.67
N LEU A 39 6.34 5.71 2.40
CA LEU A 39 5.08 6.27 1.89
C LEU A 39 3.93 5.27 1.95
N LEU A 40 4.15 4.02 1.50
CA LEU A 40 3.14 2.97 1.57
C LEU A 40 2.76 2.64 3.02
N ASN A 41 3.71 2.65 3.94
CA ASN A 41 3.46 2.39 5.35
C ASN A 41 2.62 3.50 5.98
N ASP A 42 2.84 4.75 5.58
CA ASP A 42 2.05 5.90 6.02
C ASP A 42 0.61 5.81 5.48
N VAL A 43 0.46 5.49 4.19
CA VAL A 43 -0.85 5.22 3.56
C VAL A 43 -1.60 4.11 4.30
N VAL A 44 -0.99 2.93 4.47
CA VAL A 44 -1.61 1.78 5.16
C VAL A 44 -1.91 2.11 6.62
N GLY A 45 -1.05 2.88 7.28
CA GLY A 45 -1.26 3.37 8.63
C GLY A 45 -2.53 4.22 8.75
N ASN A 46 -2.68 5.21 7.88
CA ASN A 46 -3.87 6.09 7.86
C ASN A 46 -5.13 5.31 7.46
N MET A 47 -5.04 4.43 6.46
CA MET A 47 -6.15 3.57 6.03
C MET A 47 -6.74 2.79 7.20
N ARG A 48 -5.91 2.15 8.02
CA ARG A 48 -6.38 1.31 9.13
C ARG A 48 -7.06 2.10 10.26
N ILE A 49 -6.81 3.40 10.36
CA ILE A 49 -7.38 4.25 11.41
C ILE A 49 -8.69 4.87 10.94
N PHE A 50 -8.73 5.34 9.69
CA PHE A 50 -9.78 6.24 9.22
C PHE A 50 -10.75 5.62 8.21
N ILE A 51 -10.43 4.45 7.65
CA ILE A 51 -11.12 3.92 6.46
C ILE A 51 -11.69 2.52 6.73
N ASP A 52 -12.98 2.31 6.41
CA ASP A 52 -13.52 0.96 6.29
C ASP A 52 -13.19 0.43 4.89
N MET A 53 -12.17 -0.43 4.83
CA MET A 53 -11.74 -1.01 3.56
C MET A 53 -12.84 -1.81 2.88
N ASN A 54 -13.91 -2.28 3.53
CA ASN A 54 -15.00 -2.99 2.84
C ASN A 54 -15.81 -2.07 1.91
N GLU A 55 -15.80 -0.76 2.13
CA GLU A 55 -16.55 0.23 1.36
C GLU A 55 -15.71 0.88 0.24
N VAL A 56 -14.41 0.57 0.20
CA VAL A 56 -13.46 1.10 -0.79
C VAL A 56 -13.22 0.10 -1.91
N TYR A 57 -13.51 0.49 -3.16
CA TYR A 57 -13.38 -0.38 -4.34
C TYR A 57 -12.31 0.08 -5.33
N SER A 58 -11.78 1.29 -5.16
CA SER A 58 -10.79 1.88 -6.07
C SER A 58 -9.85 2.83 -5.32
N VAL A 59 -8.76 3.22 -5.98
CA VAL A 59 -7.86 4.28 -5.48
C VAL A 59 -8.61 5.60 -5.35
N ASP A 60 -9.50 5.92 -6.30
CA ASP A 60 -10.29 7.16 -6.27
C ASP A 60 -11.21 7.22 -5.05
N ASP A 61 -11.87 6.10 -4.73
CA ASP A 61 -12.66 6.00 -3.50
C ASP A 61 -11.77 6.20 -2.28
N LEU A 62 -10.61 5.54 -2.22
CA LEU A 62 -9.71 5.67 -1.09
C LEU A 62 -9.22 7.11 -0.88
N MET A 63 -8.86 7.82 -1.95
CA MET A 63 -8.41 9.22 -1.86
C MET A 63 -9.53 10.13 -1.40
N ARG A 64 -10.77 9.89 -1.86
CA ARG A 64 -11.95 10.61 -1.38
C ARG A 64 -12.15 10.38 0.13
N GLU A 65 -12.20 9.13 0.57
CA GLU A 65 -12.42 8.79 1.99
C GLU A 65 -11.29 9.37 2.88
N LEU A 66 -10.03 9.27 2.46
CA LEU A 66 -8.91 9.87 3.20
C LEU A 66 -9.01 11.41 3.24
N GLY A 67 -9.35 12.06 2.13
CA GLY A 67 -9.54 13.51 2.08
C GLY A 67 -10.71 14.02 2.93
N GLU A 68 -11.77 13.22 3.10
CA GLU A 68 -12.94 13.56 3.92
C GLU A 68 -12.72 13.29 5.42
N HIS A 69 -11.89 12.29 5.76
CA HIS A 69 -11.74 11.81 7.13
C HIS A 69 -10.40 12.16 7.80
N THR A 70 -9.47 12.77 7.07
CA THR A 70 -8.16 13.17 7.61
C THR A 70 -7.84 14.64 7.32
N PRO A 71 -7.02 15.30 8.15
CA PRO A 71 -6.53 16.65 7.86
C PRO A 71 -5.31 16.64 6.92
N LEU A 72 -5.13 15.59 6.11
CA LEU A 72 -3.98 15.48 5.22
C LEU A 72 -4.04 16.57 4.13
N PRO A 73 -2.93 17.28 3.87
CA PRO A 73 -2.91 18.26 2.79
C PRO A 73 -2.91 17.59 1.41
N GLU A 74 -3.35 18.33 0.40
CA GLU A 74 -3.61 17.83 -0.96
C GLU A 74 -2.35 17.24 -1.62
N ASP A 75 -1.18 17.83 -1.37
CA ASP A 75 0.10 17.33 -1.85
C ASP A 75 0.46 15.95 -1.29
N VAL A 76 0.09 15.67 -0.04
CA VAL A 76 0.27 14.33 0.56
C VAL A 76 -0.68 13.32 -0.08
N LEU A 77 -1.93 13.70 -0.32
CA LEU A 77 -2.91 12.84 -0.99
C LEU A 77 -2.47 12.52 -2.44
N GLU A 78 -1.89 13.48 -3.16
CA GLU A 78 -1.32 13.24 -4.49
C GLU A 78 -0.18 12.21 -4.46
N GLU A 79 0.71 12.27 -3.46
CA GLU A 79 1.78 11.29 -3.32
C GLU A 79 1.23 9.90 -2.94
N TYR A 80 0.22 9.84 -2.09
CA TYR A 80 -0.48 8.60 -1.75
C TYR A 80 -1.11 7.96 -2.98
N GLU A 81 -1.78 8.76 -3.81
CA GLU A 81 -2.38 8.30 -5.05
C GLU A 81 -1.33 7.69 -5.99
N LYS A 82 -0.19 8.36 -6.16
CA LYS A 82 0.91 7.88 -7.02
C LYS A 82 1.39 6.50 -6.59
N VAL A 83 1.69 6.29 -5.30
CA VAL A 83 2.17 4.99 -4.82
C VAL A 83 1.11 3.90 -4.94
N LEU A 84 -0.16 4.21 -4.66
CA LEU A 84 -1.25 3.23 -4.73
C LEU A 84 -1.52 2.77 -6.16
N ARG A 85 -1.32 3.65 -7.14
CA ARG A 85 -1.48 3.36 -8.57
C ARG A 85 -0.24 2.72 -9.20
N GLU A 86 0.88 2.68 -8.49
CA GLU A 86 2.12 2.09 -9.01
C GLU A 86 1.85 0.64 -9.46
N PRO A 87 2.12 0.29 -10.73
CA PRO A 87 1.92 -1.05 -11.21
C PRO A 87 2.83 -2.03 -10.49
N ILE A 88 2.30 -3.19 -10.15
CA ILE A 88 3.06 -4.24 -9.48
C ILE A 88 3.40 -5.35 -10.48
N TYR A 89 4.64 -5.81 -10.42
CA TYR A 89 5.13 -6.90 -11.27
C TYR A 89 4.96 -8.25 -10.58
N ASN A 90 5.18 -8.28 -9.27
CA ASN A 90 5.10 -9.50 -8.48
C ASN A 90 4.82 -9.19 -7.00
N ILE A 91 4.49 -10.24 -6.25
CA ILE A 91 4.37 -10.24 -4.80
C ILE A 91 5.28 -11.34 -4.25
N ASN A 92 6.13 -11.00 -3.28
CA ASN A 92 6.89 -12.00 -2.54
C ASN A 92 6.39 -12.07 -1.10
N PHE A 93 6.36 -13.28 -0.56
CA PHE A 93 6.11 -13.49 0.86
C PHE A 93 7.43 -13.81 1.54
N VAL A 94 7.72 -13.14 2.65
CA VAL A 94 8.93 -13.35 3.46
C VAL A 94 8.52 -13.86 4.84
N PRO A 95 8.13 -15.16 4.98
CA PRO A 95 7.59 -15.69 6.22
C PRO A 95 8.51 -15.49 7.43
N LYS A 96 9.83 -15.56 7.24
CA LYS A 96 10.82 -15.37 8.32
C LYS A 96 10.76 -13.98 8.95
N ARG A 97 10.28 -12.97 8.22
CA ARG A 97 10.13 -11.59 8.68
C ARG A 97 8.67 -11.20 8.92
N GLY A 98 7.72 -12.07 8.57
CA GLY A 98 6.30 -11.75 8.60
C GLY A 98 5.92 -10.64 7.63
N GLN A 99 6.65 -10.52 6.50
CA GLN A 99 6.51 -9.43 5.54
C GLN A 99 6.01 -9.90 4.19
N VAL A 100 5.40 -8.96 3.46
CA VAL A 100 4.98 -9.05 2.07
C VAL A 100 5.75 -7.97 1.30
N GLU A 101 6.46 -8.39 0.27
CA GLU A 101 7.18 -7.47 -0.63
C GLU A 101 6.32 -7.22 -1.86
N VAL A 102 6.02 -5.95 -2.09
CA VAL A 102 5.40 -5.47 -3.32
C VAL A 102 6.54 -5.13 -4.28
N VAL A 103 6.61 -5.85 -5.40
CA VAL A 103 7.70 -5.69 -6.37
C VAL A 103 7.29 -4.69 -7.44
N VAL A 104 7.99 -3.55 -7.48
CA VAL A 104 7.77 -2.44 -8.41
C VAL A 104 9.01 -2.20 -9.27
N GLY A 105 8.81 -1.67 -10.48
CA GLY A 105 9.87 -1.53 -11.49
C GLY A 105 10.27 -2.86 -12.15
N GLU A 106 10.67 -2.80 -13.42
CA GLU A 106 11.18 -3.98 -14.14
C GLU A 106 12.52 -4.46 -13.54
N GLY A 107 12.70 -5.78 -13.50
CA GLY A 107 13.97 -6.43 -13.13
C GLY A 107 15.01 -6.40 -14.24
#